data_AF-A0A345E2B5-F1
#
_entry.id   AF-A0A345E2B5-F1
#
_cell.length_a   1.000
_cell.length_b   1.000
_cell.length_c   1.000
_cell.angle_alpha   90.00
_cell.angle_beta   90.00
_cell.angle_gamma   90.00
#
_symmetry.space_group_name_H-M   'P 1'
#
loop_
_entity.id
_entity.type
_entity.pdbx_description
1 polymer ?
#
loop_
_entity_poly.entity_id
_entity_poly.type
_entity_poly.pdbx_seq_one_letter_code
_entity_poly.pdbx_strand_id
1 'polypeptide(L)' 'MSQAHDSDDAGDVSLSLEDEWYVARDEETGVASQGKTRAEALANLAEALVLHERPVPDAEEHRRTGRS' A
#
# COMPACT_ATOMS: atom_id res chain seq x y z
N MET A 1 22.09 22.59 7.33
CA MET A 1 22.43 21.15 7.41
C MET A 1 21.56 20.45 6.40
N SER A 2 22.16 19.96 5.32
CA SER A 2 21.46 19.43 4.15
C SER A 2 21.10 17.97 4.42
N GLN A 3 19.82 17.66 4.42
CA GLN A 3 19.36 16.28 4.45
C GLN A 3 19.63 15.69 3.06
N ALA A 4 20.68 14.88 2.94
CA ALA A 4 20.97 14.11 1.75
C ALA A 4 19.83 13.09 1.57
N HIS A 5 18.89 13.41 0.69
CA HIS A 5 18.00 12.41 0.12
C HIS A 5 18.85 11.63 -0.88
N ASP A 6 19.44 10.54 -0.38
CA ASP A 6 20.01 9.49 -1.19
C ASP A 6 18.88 8.95 -2.07
N SER A 7 18.89 9.39 -3.33
CA SER A 7 17.97 8.95 -4.35
C SER A 7 18.50 7.62 -4.87
N ASP A 8 18.21 6.54 -4.16
CA ASP A 8 18.32 5.19 -4.68
C ASP A 8 16.91 4.73 -5.08
N ASP A 9 16.83 4.12 -6.26
CA ASP A 9 15.65 3.72 -7.04
C ASP A 9 14.76 2.69 -6.33
N ALA A 10 14.20 3.09 -5.18
CA ALA A 10 13.06 2.47 -4.53
C ALA A 10 12.01 3.59 -4.44
N GLY A 11 10.78 3.32 -4.90
CA GLY A 11 9.70 4.32 -4.95
C GLY A 11 9.62 5.20 -3.71
N ASP A 12 9.21 6.46 -3.90
CA ASP A 12 9.16 7.44 -2.82
C ASP A 12 8.13 6.97 -1.77
N VAL A 13 8.61 6.33 -0.70
CA VAL A 13 7.77 5.86 0.40
C VAL A 13 7.80 6.90 1.51
N SER A 14 6.66 7.53 1.75
CA SER A 14 6.48 8.46 2.85
C SER A 14 6.00 7.73 4.11
N LEU A 15 6.54 8.11 5.27
CA LEU A 15 6.17 7.55 6.57
C LEU A 15 5.77 8.68 7.52
N SER A 16 4.53 8.65 8.00
CA SER A 16 3.97 9.61 8.94
C SER A 16 3.41 8.92 10.19
N LEU A 17 3.27 9.68 11.28
CA LEU A 17 2.59 9.25 12.50
C LEU A 17 1.29 10.05 12.59
N GLU A 18 0.17 9.37 12.40
CA GLU A 18 -1.18 9.95 12.48
C GLU A 18 -1.86 9.38 13.71
N ASP A 19 -2.20 10.25 14.66
CA ASP A 19 -2.69 9.88 16.00
C ASP A 19 -1.75 8.87 16.69
N GLU A 20 -2.20 7.61 16.81
CA GLU A 20 -1.49 6.49 17.43
C GLU A 20 -1.05 5.42 16.42
N TRP A 21 -1.03 5.76 15.13
CA TRP A 21 -0.74 4.84 14.03
C TRP A 21 0.37 5.35 13.13
N TYR A 22 1.31 4.47 12.80
CA TYR A 22 2.28 4.72 11.75
C TYR A 22 1.61 4.45 10.40
N VAL A 23 1.71 5.40 9.48
CA VAL A 23 1.14 5.33 8.13
C VAL A 23 2.30 5.35 7.13
N ALA A 24 2.44 4.26 6.38
CA ALA A 24 3.41 4.14 5.30
C ALA A 24 2.66 4.23 3.97
N ARG A 25 3.15 5.06 3.05
CA ARG A 25 2.51 5.31 1.75
C ARG A 25 3.56 5.27 0.66
N ASP A 26 3.28 4.52 -0.38
CA ASP A 26 4.03 4.55 -1.62
C ASP A 26 3.45 5.64 -2.53
N GLU A 27 4.24 6.66 -2.87
CA GLU A 27 3.76 7.80 -3.68
C GLU A 27 3.62 7.45 -5.17
N GLU A 28 4.28 6.40 -5.64
CA GLU A 28 4.21 5.96 -7.04
C GLU A 28 2.85 5.31 -7.36
N THR A 29 2.43 4.36 -6.54
CA THR A 29 1.16 3.63 -6.67
C THR A 29 0.00 4.31 -5.92
N GLY A 30 0.32 5.18 -4.95
CA GLY A 30 -0.65 5.77 -4.02
C GLY A 30 -1.18 4.79 -2.97
N VAL A 31 -0.65 3.56 -2.90
CA VAL A 31 -1.03 2.57 -1.91
C VAL A 31 -0.51 2.99 -0.54
N ALA A 32 -1.35 2.90 0.48
CA ALA A 32 -0.98 3.19 1.85
C ALA A 32 -1.40 2.05 2.78
N SER A 33 -0.64 1.87 3.85
CA SER A 33 -0.89 0.91 4.91
C SER A 33 -0.59 1.55 6.27
N GLN A 34 -1.07 0.90 7.34
CA GLN A 34 -0.89 1.41 8.69
C GLN A 34 -0.47 0.29 9.65
N GLY A 35 0.22 0.66 10.73
CA GLY A 35 0.68 -0.27 11.77
C GLY A 35 0.88 0.40 13.12
N LYS A 36 0.90 -0.39 14.20
CA LYS A 36 1.20 0.11 15.56
C LYS A 36 2.66 0.50 15.72
N THR A 37 3.52 -0.01 14.86
CA THR A 37 4.92 0.35 14.77
C THR A 37 5.29 0.71 13.33
N ARG A 38 6.41 1.41 13.16
CA ARG A 38 6.98 1.71 11.83
C ARG A 38 7.20 0.45 11.00
N ALA A 39 7.71 -0.60 11.63
CA ALA A 39 7.99 -1.87 10.98
C ALA A 39 6.71 -2.57 10.50
N GLU A 40 5.64 -2.55 11.31
CA GLU A 40 4.34 -3.07 10.89
C GLU A 40 3.74 -2.28 9.73
N ALA A 41 3.81 -0.95 9.76
CA ALA A 41 3.30 -0.13 8.65
C ALA A 41 4.03 -0.48 7.35
N LEU A 42 5.36 -0.57 7.35
CA LEU A 42 6.14 -0.93 6.17
C LEU A 42 5.89 -2.38 5.70
N ALA A 43 5.77 -3.34 6.62
CA ALA A 43 5.45 -4.72 6.27
C ALA A 43 4.06 -4.82 5.59
N ASN A 44 3.06 -4.14 6.17
CA ASN A 44 1.73 -4.09 5.62
C ASN A 44 1.71 -3.37 4.25
N LEU A 45 2.60 -2.39 4.03
CA LEU A 45 2.73 -1.69 2.74
C LEU A 45 3.24 -2.65 1.66
N ALA A 46 4.30 -3.40 1.97
CA ALA A 46 4.86 -4.38 1.04
C ALA A 46 3.83 -5.44 0.63
N GLU A 47 3.03 -5.94 1.58
CA GLU A 47 1.94 -6.87 1.26
C GLU A 47 0.88 -6.23 0.37
N ALA A 48 0.49 -4.98 0.65
CA ALA A 48 -0.49 -4.26 -0.14
C ALA A 48 -0.02 -4.01 -1.59
N LEU A 49 1.26 -3.68 -1.78
CA LEU A 49 1.87 -3.51 -3.11
C LEU A 49 1.85 -4.81 -3.92
N VAL A 50 2.23 -5.93 -3.32
CA VAL A 50 2.17 -7.25 -3.97
C VAL A 50 0.74 -7.62 -4.38
N LEU A 51 -0.26 -7.20 -3.59
CA LEU A 51 -1.67 -7.41 -3.94
C LEU A 51 -2.16 -6.45 -5.04
N HIS A 52 -1.61 -5.23 -5.09
CA HIS A 52 -1.98 -4.21 -6.07
C HIS A 52 -1.52 -4.56 -7.48
N GLU A 53 -0.33 -5.17 -7.62
CA GLU A 53 0.22 -5.62 -8.91
C GLU A 53 -0.54 -6.80 -9.52
N ARG A 54 -1.41 -7.46 -8.76
CA ARG A 54 -2.18 -8.59 -9.26
C ARG A 54 -3.38 -8.09 -10.06
N PRO A 55 -3.48 -8.39 -11.36
CA PRO A 55 -4.72 -8.12 -12.09
C PRO A 55 -5.84 -8.86 -11.38
N VAL A 56 -6.87 -8.12 -10.98
CA VAL A 56 -8.12 -8.72 -10.52
C VAL A 56 -8.55 -9.64 -11.67
N PRO A 57 -8.64 -10.97 -11.49
CA PRO A 57 -9.21 -11.80 -12.52
C PRO A 57 -10.57 -11.20 -12.82
N ASP A 58 -10.80 -10.89 -14.11
CA ASP A 58 -12.05 -10.34 -14.64
C ASP A 58 -13.16 -11.01 -13.85
N ALA A 59 -13.85 -10.23 -13.01
CA ALA A 59 -14.84 -10.78 -12.11
C ALA A 59 -15.96 -11.27 -13.02
N GLU A 60 -15.83 -12.51 -13.49
CA GLU A 60 -16.84 -13.21 -14.25
C GLU A 60 -18.10 -13.15 -13.41
N GLU A 61 -18.96 -12.23 -13.84
CA GLU A 61 -20.39 -12.31 -13.79
C GLU A 61 -20.92 -13.18 -12.65
N HIS A 62 -20.85 -12.65 -11.42
CA HIS A 62 -21.75 -13.07 -10.36
C HIS A 62 -23.18 -12.57 -10.64
N ARG A 63 -23.69 -12.70 -11.88
CA ARG A 63 -25.13 -12.69 -12.12
C ARG A 63 -25.68 -14.03 -11.65
N ARG A 64 -25.89 -14.11 -10.33
CA ARG A 64 -27.02 -14.85 -9.80
C ARG A 64 -28.30 -14.30 -10.45
N THR A 65 -28.73 -14.92 -11.52
CA THR A 65 -30.15 -14.94 -11.89
C THR A 65 -30.55 -16.36 -12.22
N GLY A 66 -30.53 -17.19 -11.17
CA GLY A 66 -31.48 -18.27 -11.12
C GLY A 66 -32.88 -17.70 -10.86
N ARG A 67 -33.85 -18.28 -11.58
CA ARG A 67 -35.26 -18.43 -11.19
C ARG A 67 -36.21 -17.27 -11.53
N SER A 68 -36.92 -17.38 -12.64
CA SER A 68 -38.29 -17.96 -12.72
C SER A 68 -38.77 -18.00 -14.17
#